data_AF-A0A3M1N2G7-F1
#
_entry.id   AF-A0A3M1N2G7-F1
#
_cell.length_a   1.000
_cell.length_b   1.000
_cell.length_c   1.000
_cell.angle_alpha   90.00
_cell.angle_beta   90.00
_cell.angle_gamma   90.00
#
_symmetry.space_group_name_H-M   'P 1'
#
loop_
_entity.id
_entity.type
_entity.pdbx_description
1 polymer ?
#
loop_
_entity_poly.entity_id
_entity_poly.type
_entity_poly.pdbx_seq_one_letter_code
_entity_poly.pdbx_strand_id
1 'polypeptide(L)'
;MCNRPGQQKIMFIAGSLLFAAAFFVSLSAAQGTWRVYLPLVTRRDPPPPLLITEVLFDPSGDEPAGEWVELYNASTSPLDLSAYKVGDAESAGKGEGMYQFPPGAQLPPQSAVVVANNAVAFQVAYGFWPDYEFNESDPFVPTMRKYLWWASGNINLSNTGDEILLLDGSDQPADALSWGSSRIFLDPSASRPPEGSSLERYPALEDSNTAADWRAQSQPNPGQVDPRYPTPTPWPTATATPAVGRVLLSEVYLHPPESEPAAEWLELYNPEAYAVTLSSLKVGDEESIGGGEGMYAFPAGSLIPPQSAVVVAVQGAVFSDTWGFAPDYELVDTLPDVPDLAKYAPWAGGSLNLSNSGDEVLLLAWDDSLLDAVSWGSSTFAFDPALPAPSAGESLERYPPAADTDTAGDWRLQGNPAPGQVDTTAPTATPVPTSTITPGTPTATPTPTATPAPAGHLLVAAVLYDPAGSEPDGEWLVLHNPLTVSVSLDGYKVGDEEQAGGSEGMYAFPVSSTLEAGGYAVIAHDGAVFSATWGFAPDYELVDTLPGVPDLQKYTPWSGGSVQLGNSGDEVLLLGPYDAPVDALSWGNSSVFLDPPAPDVAQGHSLERYPPDVDSDTAADWRDQPAPTPPHTLLE
;
A
#
# COMPACT_ATOMS: atom_id res chain seq x y z
N MET A 1 45.25 15.62 -46.21
CA MET A 1 44.03 16.11 -46.89
C MET A 1 43.55 15.03 -47.84
N CYS A 2 42.29 14.59 -47.66
CA CYS A 2 41.31 14.08 -48.65
C CYS A 2 41.75 13.00 -49.68
N ASN A 3 40.94 12.02 -50.09
CA ASN A 3 39.50 11.81 -49.98
C ASN A 3 39.16 10.34 -50.35
N ARG A 4 37.98 9.87 -49.91
CA ARG A 4 37.32 8.60 -50.32
C ARG A 4 37.00 8.56 -51.82
N PRO A 5 36.61 7.39 -52.38
CA PRO A 5 35.18 7.01 -52.50
C PRO A 5 34.96 5.49 -52.29
N GLY A 6 33.76 4.91 -52.16
CA GLY A 6 32.38 5.34 -52.32
C GLY A 6 31.46 4.11 -52.12
N GLN A 7 30.20 4.35 -51.78
CA GLN A 7 29.20 3.37 -51.34
C GLN A 7 28.66 2.45 -52.45
N GLN A 8 28.12 1.30 -52.04
CA GLN A 8 26.90 0.73 -52.64
C GLN A 8 25.84 0.47 -51.56
N LYS A 9 24.63 0.98 -51.84
CA LYS A 9 23.39 0.79 -51.09
C LYS A 9 22.75 -0.55 -51.48
N ILE A 10 22.26 -1.30 -50.49
CA ILE A 10 21.25 -2.35 -50.71
C ILE A 10 20.00 -1.94 -49.92
N MET A 11 18.89 -1.96 -50.63
CA MET A 11 17.54 -1.53 -50.25
C MET A 11 16.82 -2.72 -49.59
N PHE A 12 16.24 -2.53 -48.40
CA PHE A 12 15.33 -3.50 -47.78
C PHE A 12 13.89 -3.24 -48.27
N ILE A 13 13.21 -4.29 -48.73
CA ILE A 13 11.75 -4.39 -48.79
C ILE A 13 11.37 -5.69 -48.08
N ALA A 14 10.35 -5.59 -47.21
CA ALA A 14 9.94 -6.56 -46.21
C ALA A 14 9.41 -7.90 -46.76
N GLY A 15 9.57 -8.95 -45.96
CA GLY A 15 8.89 -10.24 -46.12
C GLY A 15 9.20 -11.16 -44.92
N SER A 16 8.21 -11.35 -44.05
CA SER A 16 8.26 -12.17 -42.84
C SER A 16 8.54 -13.65 -43.12
N LEU A 17 9.42 -14.28 -42.33
CA LEU A 17 9.41 -15.72 -41.99
C LEU A 17 10.48 -15.99 -40.90
N LEU A 18 10.03 -16.33 -39.69
CA LEU A 18 10.88 -16.78 -38.57
C LEU A 18 11.43 -18.18 -38.85
N PHE A 19 12.73 -18.37 -38.63
CA PHE A 19 13.34 -19.64 -38.25
C PHE A 19 14.42 -19.35 -37.19
N ALA A 20 14.23 -19.85 -35.98
CA ALA A 20 15.26 -19.83 -34.94
C ALA A 20 16.35 -20.86 -35.26
N ALA A 21 17.62 -20.43 -35.28
CA ALA A 21 18.77 -21.32 -35.36
C ALA A 21 19.69 -21.07 -34.16
N ALA A 22 19.90 -22.11 -33.35
CA ALA A 22 20.87 -22.12 -32.25
C ALA A 22 22.31 -22.02 -32.79
N PHE A 23 23.12 -21.13 -32.21
CA PHE A 23 24.55 -21.07 -32.47
C PHE A 23 25.30 -21.92 -31.42
N PHE A 24 26.02 -22.94 -31.87
CA PHE A 24 26.98 -23.68 -31.04
C PHE A 24 28.39 -23.14 -31.30
N VAL A 25 29.08 -22.69 -30.26
CA VAL A 25 30.54 -22.47 -30.32
C VAL A 25 31.22 -23.61 -29.56
N SER A 26 31.73 -24.59 -30.30
CA SER A 26 32.59 -25.64 -29.77
C SER A 26 34.05 -25.19 -29.80
N LEU A 27 34.65 -24.90 -28.65
CA LEU A 27 36.10 -24.87 -28.49
C LEU A 27 36.58 -26.25 -28.01
N SER A 28 37.34 -26.95 -28.84
CA SER A 28 38.02 -28.18 -28.45
C SER A 28 39.35 -27.87 -27.78
N ALA A 29 39.50 -28.20 -26.49
CA ALA A 29 40.80 -28.49 -25.90
C ALA A 29 40.79 -29.96 -25.45
N ALA A 30 41.89 -30.65 -25.70
CA ALA A 30 42.03 -32.08 -25.42
C ALA A 30 41.88 -32.36 -23.91
N GLN A 31 41.05 -33.35 -23.60
CA GLN A 31 40.63 -33.84 -22.27
C GLN A 31 39.41 -33.14 -21.68
N GLY A 32 38.24 -33.69 -22.02
CA GLY A 32 36.93 -33.29 -21.51
C GLY A 32 36.23 -32.31 -22.45
N THR A 33 35.11 -32.74 -23.04
CA THR A 33 34.12 -31.79 -23.56
C THR A 33 33.54 -31.00 -22.40
N TRP A 34 34.13 -29.84 -22.10
CA TRP A 34 33.48 -28.85 -21.25
C TRP A 34 32.42 -28.18 -22.10
N ARG A 35 31.15 -28.48 -21.81
CA ARG A 35 30.07 -27.63 -22.30
C ARG A 35 30.16 -26.36 -21.47
N VAL A 36 30.75 -25.32 -22.04
CA VAL A 36 30.57 -23.97 -21.52
C VAL A 36 29.13 -23.61 -21.90
N TYR A 37 28.21 -23.76 -20.94
CA TYR A 37 26.95 -23.04 -21.00
C TYR A 37 27.35 -21.57 -20.82
N LEU A 38 27.47 -20.82 -21.91
CA LEU A 38 27.22 -19.39 -21.79
C LEU A 38 25.73 -19.31 -21.45
N PRO A 39 25.32 -18.81 -20.28
CA PRO A 39 23.92 -18.55 -20.01
C PRO A 39 23.59 -17.31 -20.84
N LEU A 40 23.43 -17.49 -22.15
CA LEU A 40 22.64 -16.56 -22.91
C LEU A 40 21.21 -16.94 -22.57
N VAL A 41 20.69 -16.41 -21.47
CA VAL A 41 19.25 -16.32 -21.26
C VAL A 41 18.77 -15.31 -22.30
N THR A 42 18.60 -15.80 -23.54
CA THR A 42 18.00 -14.99 -24.59
C THR A 42 16.56 -14.73 -24.18
N ARG A 43 16.14 -13.47 -24.17
CA ARG A 43 14.72 -13.06 -24.11
C ARG A 43 13.86 -14.08 -24.86
N ARG A 44 13.17 -14.95 -24.12
CA ARG A 44 12.13 -15.82 -24.68
C ARG A 44 10.89 -14.94 -24.76
N ASP A 45 10.39 -14.69 -25.96
CA ASP A 45 9.05 -14.14 -26.17
C ASP A 45 8.14 -15.31 -26.61
N PRO A 46 7.06 -15.64 -25.86
CA PRO A 46 6.68 -15.05 -24.58
C PRO A 46 7.63 -15.45 -23.42
N PRO A 47 7.68 -14.68 -22.33
CA PRO A 47 8.46 -15.01 -21.14
C PRO A 47 8.13 -16.42 -20.64
N PRO A 48 9.06 -17.07 -19.92
CA PRO A 48 8.81 -18.36 -19.31
C PRO A 48 7.56 -18.29 -18.42
N PRO A 49 6.75 -19.35 -18.33
CA PRO A 49 5.50 -19.32 -17.56
C PRO A 49 5.73 -19.20 -16.04
N LEU A 50 6.94 -19.49 -15.56
CA LEU A 50 7.32 -19.39 -14.14
C LEU A 50 8.49 -18.42 -14.04
N LEU A 51 8.32 -17.39 -13.21
CA LEU A 51 9.30 -16.34 -12.96
C LEU A 51 9.72 -16.34 -11.50
N ILE A 52 10.96 -15.97 -11.20
CA ILE A 52 11.40 -15.59 -9.87
C ILE A 52 10.91 -14.16 -9.63
N THR A 53 10.14 -13.94 -8.57
CA THR A 53 9.51 -12.63 -8.31
C THR A 53 10.05 -11.95 -7.07
N GLU A 54 10.56 -12.69 -6.08
CA GLU A 54 11.16 -12.07 -4.91
C GLU A 54 12.19 -12.99 -4.26
N VAL A 55 13.28 -12.43 -3.72
CA VAL A 55 14.34 -13.16 -3.02
C VAL A 55 14.75 -12.39 -1.77
N LEU A 56 14.61 -13.02 -0.59
CA LEU A 56 15.21 -12.54 0.64
C LEU A 56 16.44 -13.39 0.97
N PHE A 57 17.62 -12.78 0.86
CA PHE A 57 18.91 -13.45 1.08
C PHE A 57 19.72 -12.87 2.25
N ASP A 58 19.20 -11.84 2.92
CA ASP A 58 19.86 -11.15 4.05
C ASP A 58 18.80 -10.80 5.10
N PRO A 59 18.09 -11.79 5.68
CA PRO A 59 17.01 -11.56 6.62
C PRO A 59 17.54 -10.96 7.93
N SER A 60 16.75 -10.12 8.58
CA SER A 60 17.07 -9.71 9.95
C SER A 60 16.94 -10.90 10.90
N GLY A 61 18.04 -11.39 11.46
CA GLY A 61 18.04 -12.47 12.45
C GLY A 61 18.80 -13.74 12.05
N ASP A 62 18.14 -14.90 12.12
CA ASP A 62 18.81 -16.20 11.95
C ASP A 62 19.12 -16.52 10.49
N GLU A 63 20.41 -16.62 10.17
CA GLU A 63 20.90 -16.98 8.84
C GLU A 63 21.50 -18.40 8.80
N PRO A 64 21.22 -19.20 7.77
CA PRO A 64 20.39 -18.90 6.58
C PRO A 64 18.90 -19.19 6.78
N ALA A 65 18.43 -19.39 8.01
CA ALA A 65 17.08 -19.93 8.28
C ALA A 65 15.95 -19.02 7.80
N GLY A 66 16.13 -17.70 7.85
CA GLY A 66 15.14 -16.71 7.38
C GLY A 66 15.15 -16.44 5.87
N GLU A 67 16.06 -17.06 5.10
CA GLU A 67 16.14 -16.86 3.65
C GLU A 67 14.99 -17.55 2.92
N TRP A 68 14.53 -16.97 1.82
CA TRP A 68 13.50 -17.57 0.97
C TRP A 68 13.51 -17.03 -0.46
N VAL A 69 12.88 -17.78 -1.37
CA VAL A 69 12.69 -17.43 -2.78
C VAL A 69 11.22 -17.58 -3.14
N GLU A 70 10.66 -16.59 -3.82
CA GLU A 70 9.31 -16.62 -4.38
C GLU A 70 9.31 -16.81 -5.89
N LEU A 71 8.42 -17.68 -6.38
CA LEU A 71 8.19 -17.91 -7.79
C LEU A 71 6.73 -17.65 -8.16
N TYR A 72 6.48 -17.05 -9.32
CA TYR A 72 5.15 -16.72 -9.82
C TYR A 72 4.80 -17.40 -11.14
N ASN A 73 3.61 -18.00 -11.21
CA ASN A 73 3.07 -18.51 -12.46
C ASN A 73 2.40 -17.39 -13.27
N ALA A 74 3.15 -16.82 -14.21
CA ALA A 74 2.67 -15.77 -15.11
C ALA A 74 1.65 -16.25 -16.16
N SER A 75 1.40 -17.56 -16.25
CA SER A 75 0.45 -18.11 -17.21
C SER A 75 -1.00 -18.11 -16.68
N THR A 76 -1.96 -18.17 -17.61
CA THR A 76 -3.40 -18.27 -17.29
C THR A 76 -3.87 -19.72 -17.07
N SER A 77 -2.93 -20.67 -16.99
CA SER A 77 -3.22 -22.08 -16.69
C SER A 77 -2.41 -22.57 -15.48
N PRO A 78 -2.93 -23.55 -14.72
CA PRO A 78 -2.13 -24.21 -13.69
C PRO A 78 -0.84 -24.80 -14.27
N LEU A 79 0.26 -24.70 -13.52
CA LEU A 79 1.57 -25.21 -13.89
C LEU A 79 1.95 -26.40 -12.99
N ASP A 80 2.39 -27.49 -13.62
CA ASP A 80 3.02 -28.60 -12.91
C ASP A 80 4.47 -28.25 -12.57
N LEU A 81 4.74 -27.97 -11.30
CA LEU A 81 6.06 -27.62 -10.80
C LEU A 81 6.98 -28.83 -10.67
N SER A 82 6.47 -30.07 -10.72
CA SER A 82 7.24 -31.29 -10.44
C SER A 82 8.50 -31.45 -11.30
N ALA A 83 8.55 -30.80 -12.46
CA ALA A 83 9.69 -30.82 -13.37
C ALA A 83 10.66 -29.64 -13.20
N TYR A 84 10.27 -28.58 -12.50
CA TYR A 84 11.06 -27.37 -12.28
C TYR A 84 12.08 -27.57 -11.14
N LYS A 85 13.20 -26.83 -11.22
CA LYS A 85 14.22 -26.80 -10.17
C LYS A 85 14.65 -25.37 -9.88
N VAL A 86 14.99 -25.08 -8.63
CA VAL A 86 15.50 -23.79 -8.17
C VAL A 86 16.72 -24.01 -7.26
N GLY A 87 17.71 -23.14 -7.38
CA GLY A 87 18.91 -23.17 -6.53
C GLY A 87 20.01 -22.22 -7.00
N ASP A 88 21.07 -22.12 -6.23
CA ASP A 88 22.24 -21.26 -6.42
C ASP A 88 23.33 -21.89 -7.33
N ALA A 89 23.19 -23.16 -7.70
CA ALA A 89 24.15 -23.82 -8.59
C ALA A 89 24.01 -23.37 -10.05
N GLU A 90 24.85 -22.44 -10.51
CA GLU A 90 24.78 -21.89 -11.86
C GLU A 90 25.21 -22.87 -12.97
N SER A 91 25.93 -23.93 -12.59
CA SER A 91 26.40 -24.97 -13.52
C SER A 91 26.35 -26.37 -12.92
N ALA A 92 25.96 -27.34 -13.75
CA ALA A 92 25.96 -28.74 -13.36
C ALA A 92 27.38 -29.25 -12.97
N GLY A 93 27.44 -30.05 -11.92
CA GLY A 93 28.66 -30.66 -11.37
C GLY A 93 29.38 -29.84 -10.30
N LYS A 94 28.84 -28.68 -9.91
CA LYS A 94 29.35 -27.85 -8.82
C LYS A 94 28.87 -28.27 -7.43
N GLY A 95 29.42 -27.61 -6.41
CA GLY A 95 29.19 -27.90 -4.99
C GLY A 95 28.06 -27.10 -4.33
N GLU A 96 27.34 -26.26 -5.06
CA GLU A 96 26.15 -25.50 -4.59
C GLU A 96 24.86 -26.35 -4.64
N GLY A 97 23.72 -25.75 -4.30
CA GLY A 97 22.41 -26.36 -4.23
C GLY A 97 21.61 -26.27 -5.54
N MET A 98 20.89 -27.35 -5.85
CA MET A 98 19.83 -27.33 -6.86
C MET A 98 18.72 -28.29 -6.42
N TYR A 99 17.49 -27.81 -6.39
CA TYR A 99 16.37 -28.51 -5.77
C TYR A 99 15.17 -28.56 -6.70
N GLN A 100 14.53 -29.72 -6.78
CA GLN A 100 13.34 -29.99 -7.57
C GLN A 100 12.10 -30.02 -6.68
N PHE A 101 10.98 -29.49 -7.18
CA PHE A 101 9.70 -29.60 -6.48
C PHE A 101 9.27 -31.08 -6.30
N PRO A 102 8.53 -31.40 -5.22
CA PRO A 102 8.04 -32.75 -5.00
C PRO A 102 7.05 -33.20 -6.09
N PRO A 103 6.92 -34.51 -6.35
CA PRO A 103 5.96 -35.01 -7.35
C PRO A 103 4.53 -34.58 -7.03
N GLY A 104 3.83 -34.06 -8.03
CA GLY A 104 2.45 -33.58 -7.89
C GLY A 104 2.32 -32.13 -7.46
N ALA A 105 3.43 -31.40 -7.27
CA ALA A 105 3.40 -29.96 -7.03
C ALA A 105 2.69 -29.24 -8.19
N GLN A 106 1.64 -28.50 -7.86
CA GLN A 106 0.87 -27.70 -8.81
C GLN A 106 0.86 -26.25 -8.32
N LEU A 107 0.95 -25.33 -9.27
CA LEU A 107 0.82 -23.91 -9.01
C LEU A 107 -0.37 -23.38 -9.83
N PRO A 108 -1.42 -22.86 -9.19
CA PRO A 108 -2.52 -22.20 -9.90
C PRO A 108 -2.05 -21.11 -10.86
N PRO A 109 -2.87 -20.72 -11.86
CA PRO A 109 -2.55 -19.58 -12.71
C PRO A 109 -2.48 -18.31 -11.88
N GLN A 110 -1.56 -17.42 -12.24
CA GLN A 110 -1.45 -16.07 -11.67
C GLN A 110 -1.27 -16.03 -10.14
N SER A 111 -0.63 -17.05 -9.56
CA SER A 111 -0.33 -17.15 -8.13
C SER A 111 1.15 -17.42 -7.89
N ALA A 112 1.60 -17.07 -6.68
CA ALA A 112 2.97 -17.28 -6.22
C ALA A 112 3.11 -18.57 -5.39
N VAL A 113 4.35 -19.05 -5.28
CA VAL A 113 4.79 -20.00 -4.24
C VAL A 113 6.02 -19.47 -3.56
N VAL A 114 6.12 -19.70 -2.25
CA VAL A 114 7.28 -19.34 -1.44
C VAL A 114 8.03 -20.60 -1.03
N VAL A 115 9.32 -20.62 -1.32
CA VAL A 115 10.25 -21.70 -0.92
C VAL A 115 11.22 -21.16 0.11
N ALA A 116 11.02 -21.50 1.38
CA ALA A 116 11.85 -21.03 2.48
C ALA A 116 13.04 -21.95 2.74
N ASN A 117 14.13 -21.41 3.30
CA ASN A 117 15.24 -22.22 3.79
C ASN A 117 14.80 -23.13 4.94
N ASN A 118 14.02 -22.56 5.87
CA ASN A 118 13.45 -23.22 7.04
C ASN A 118 11.99 -22.74 7.25
N ALA A 119 11.02 -23.64 7.17
CA ALA A 119 9.61 -23.30 7.31
C ALA A 119 9.24 -22.73 8.69
N VAL A 120 9.84 -23.23 9.77
CA VAL A 120 9.54 -22.74 11.14
C VAL A 120 10.02 -21.31 11.32
N ALA A 121 11.24 -20.99 10.86
CA ALA A 121 11.77 -19.63 10.93
C ALA A 121 10.93 -18.66 10.08
N PHE A 122 10.53 -19.09 8.88
CA PHE A 122 9.61 -18.33 8.04
C PHE A 122 8.27 -18.06 8.73
N GLN A 123 7.66 -19.09 9.33
CA GLN A 123 6.37 -18.95 10.02
C GLN A 123 6.45 -18.01 11.23
N VAL A 124 7.58 -17.98 11.94
CA VAL A 124 7.80 -17.02 13.03
C VAL A 124 7.91 -15.59 12.50
N ALA A 125 8.55 -15.39 11.34
CA ALA A 125 8.76 -14.07 10.75
C ALA A 125 7.47 -13.50 10.13
N TYR A 126 6.68 -14.32 9.44
CA TYR A 126 5.55 -13.85 8.62
C TYR A 126 4.17 -14.27 9.12
N GLY A 127 4.09 -15.12 10.15
CA GLY A 127 2.82 -15.56 10.74
C GLY A 127 2.05 -16.63 9.95
N PHE A 128 2.56 -17.05 8.79
CA PHE A 128 2.00 -18.14 7.97
C PHE A 128 3.09 -19.09 7.45
N TRP A 129 2.71 -20.30 7.05
CA TRP A 129 3.64 -21.31 6.54
C TRP A 129 4.01 -21.05 5.08
N PRO A 130 5.29 -21.23 4.68
CA PRO A 130 5.65 -21.19 3.27
C PRO A 130 5.09 -22.44 2.55
N ASP A 131 4.96 -22.36 1.23
CA ASP A 131 4.45 -23.48 0.42
C ASP A 131 5.41 -24.68 0.40
N TYR A 132 6.71 -24.41 0.43
CA TYR A 132 7.77 -25.42 0.43
C TYR A 132 8.95 -24.99 1.29
N GLU A 133 9.78 -25.97 1.68
CA GLU A 133 11.05 -25.71 2.35
C GLU A 133 12.24 -26.46 1.75
N PHE A 134 13.44 -25.87 1.81
CA PHE A 134 14.67 -26.52 1.34
C PHE A 134 15.22 -27.53 2.36
N ASN A 135 15.11 -27.22 3.65
CA ASN A 135 15.56 -28.08 4.74
C ASN A 135 14.36 -28.47 5.60
N GLU A 136 14.12 -29.78 5.77
CA GLU A 136 12.99 -30.31 6.54
C GLU A 136 13.03 -29.78 7.99
N SER A 137 12.13 -28.85 8.30
CA SER A 137 11.99 -28.20 9.61
C SER A 137 10.59 -28.35 10.20
N ASP A 138 9.56 -28.53 9.35
CA ASP A 138 8.19 -28.85 9.75
C ASP A 138 7.60 -30.01 8.91
N PRO A 139 6.98 -31.03 9.53
CA PRO A 139 6.48 -32.21 8.80
C PRO A 139 5.25 -31.94 7.91
N PHE A 140 4.60 -30.77 8.03
CA PHE A 140 3.43 -30.40 7.24
C PHE A 140 3.77 -29.50 6.06
N VAL A 141 4.97 -28.91 6.03
CA VAL A 141 5.45 -28.14 4.88
C VAL A 141 6.22 -29.07 3.92
N PRO A 142 5.79 -29.21 2.66
CA PRO A 142 6.47 -30.08 1.71
C PRO A 142 7.93 -29.71 1.46
N THR A 143 8.85 -30.65 1.68
CA THR A 143 10.28 -30.43 1.45
C THR A 143 10.66 -30.59 -0.04
N MET A 144 11.45 -29.64 -0.54
CA MET A 144 12.08 -29.68 -1.85
C MET A 144 13.10 -30.83 -1.95
N ARG A 145 13.21 -31.45 -3.13
CA ARG A 145 14.06 -32.63 -3.35
C ARG A 145 15.36 -32.22 -4.02
N LYS A 146 16.50 -32.53 -3.41
CA LYS A 146 17.80 -32.29 -4.06
C LYS A 146 17.89 -32.93 -5.45
N TYR A 147 18.22 -32.12 -6.44
CA TYR A 147 18.44 -32.56 -7.82
C TYR A 147 19.91 -32.92 -8.04
N LEU A 148 20.30 -34.08 -7.49
CA LEU A 148 21.69 -34.56 -7.42
C LEU A 148 22.38 -34.76 -8.79
N TRP A 149 21.60 -34.79 -9.88
CA TRP A 149 22.14 -34.83 -11.24
C TRP A 149 22.78 -33.49 -11.66
N TRP A 150 22.31 -32.39 -11.08
CA TRP A 150 22.84 -31.05 -11.33
C TRP A 150 23.88 -30.67 -10.28
N ALA A 151 23.52 -30.64 -9.01
CA ALA A 151 24.42 -30.25 -7.93
C ALA A 151 24.09 -30.99 -6.63
N SER A 152 25.10 -31.18 -5.77
CA SER A 152 24.97 -32.00 -4.54
C SER A 152 25.06 -31.21 -3.24
N GLY A 153 25.32 -29.90 -3.32
CA GLY A 153 25.41 -28.99 -2.19
C GLY A 153 24.07 -28.67 -1.52
N ASN A 154 24.11 -27.69 -0.64
CA ASN A 154 22.94 -27.05 -0.07
C ASN A 154 22.78 -25.67 -0.74
N ILE A 155 21.55 -25.17 -0.77
CA ILE A 155 21.32 -23.77 -1.14
C ILE A 155 21.98 -22.87 -0.09
N ASN A 156 22.64 -21.81 -0.52
CA ASN A 156 23.30 -20.84 0.33
C ASN A 156 23.31 -19.48 -0.36
N LEU A 157 22.46 -18.55 0.05
CA LEU A 157 22.27 -17.28 -0.65
C LEU A 157 23.17 -16.18 -0.06
N SER A 158 24.42 -16.06 -0.52
CA SER A 158 25.39 -15.12 0.07
C SER A 158 24.96 -13.65 0.05
N ASN A 159 24.97 -13.01 1.22
CA ASN A 159 24.56 -11.61 1.40
C ASN A 159 25.44 -10.64 0.60
N THR A 160 26.73 -10.94 0.47
CA THR A 160 27.69 -10.07 -0.26
C THR A 160 27.61 -10.21 -1.79
N GLY A 161 26.85 -11.20 -2.27
CA GLY A 161 26.64 -11.46 -3.68
C GLY A 161 26.58 -12.95 -3.96
N ASP A 162 25.56 -13.32 -4.71
CA ASP A 162 25.30 -14.67 -5.19
C ASP A 162 24.31 -14.63 -6.37
N GLU A 163 23.85 -15.80 -6.78
CA GLU A 163 22.83 -15.99 -7.78
C GLU A 163 21.75 -16.99 -7.36
N ILE A 164 20.59 -16.88 -8.01
CA ILE A 164 19.57 -17.91 -8.00
C ILE A 164 19.19 -18.24 -9.45
N LEU A 165 19.03 -19.53 -9.74
CA LEU A 165 18.71 -20.09 -11.05
C LEU A 165 17.44 -20.94 -10.96
N LEU A 166 16.48 -20.64 -11.83
CA LEU A 166 15.32 -21.46 -12.10
C LEU A 166 15.54 -22.28 -13.38
N LEU A 167 15.37 -23.59 -13.32
CA LEU A 167 15.44 -24.53 -14.45
C LEU A 167 14.07 -25.10 -14.80
N ASP A 168 13.79 -25.19 -16.09
CA ASP A 168 12.60 -25.89 -16.61
C ASP A 168 12.75 -27.43 -16.59
N GLY A 169 11.69 -28.14 -17.01
CA GLY A 169 11.67 -29.60 -17.08
C GLY A 169 12.72 -30.25 -17.98
N SER A 170 13.39 -29.47 -18.85
CA SER A 170 14.46 -29.91 -19.74
C SER A 170 15.85 -29.48 -19.26
N ASP A 171 15.96 -29.06 -18.00
CA ASP A 171 17.17 -28.54 -17.37
C ASP A 171 17.78 -27.36 -18.16
N GLN A 172 16.91 -26.55 -18.79
CA GLN A 172 17.31 -25.27 -19.38
C GLN A 172 16.98 -24.15 -18.40
N PRO A 173 17.80 -23.09 -18.34
CA PRO A 173 17.44 -21.87 -17.62
C PRO A 173 16.07 -21.37 -18.06
N ALA A 174 15.17 -21.29 -17.10
CA ALA A 174 13.86 -20.65 -17.23
C ALA A 174 13.99 -19.19 -16.81
N ASP A 175 14.58 -18.91 -15.66
CA ASP A 175 14.76 -17.55 -15.13
C ASP A 175 15.98 -17.52 -14.19
N ALA A 176 16.54 -16.35 -13.93
CA ALA A 176 17.68 -16.20 -13.02
C ALA A 176 17.83 -14.77 -12.48
N LEU A 177 18.49 -14.66 -11.33
CA LEU A 177 18.89 -13.40 -10.71
C LEU A 177 20.34 -13.49 -10.21
N SER A 178 21.10 -12.40 -10.34
CA SER A 178 22.41 -12.23 -9.68
C SER A 178 22.42 -10.92 -8.90
N TRP A 179 22.93 -10.91 -7.68
CA TRP A 179 23.03 -9.71 -6.84
C TRP A 179 24.44 -9.48 -6.30
N GLY A 180 24.67 -8.27 -5.75
CA GLY A 180 25.88 -7.93 -5.01
C GLY A 180 27.15 -8.03 -5.85
N SER A 181 28.05 -8.95 -5.50
CA SER A 181 29.31 -9.21 -6.21
C SER A 181 29.25 -10.27 -7.32
N SER A 182 28.16 -11.04 -7.44
CA SER A 182 27.98 -11.99 -8.55
C SER A 182 27.66 -11.25 -9.85
N ARG A 183 28.10 -11.77 -11.00
CA ARG A 183 27.80 -11.25 -12.35
C ARG A 183 27.44 -12.38 -13.32
N ILE A 184 26.98 -13.51 -12.80
CA ILE A 184 26.83 -14.74 -13.56
C ILE A 184 25.68 -14.66 -14.57
N PHE A 185 24.53 -14.17 -14.14
CA PHE A 185 23.34 -14.03 -14.97
C PHE A 185 23.04 -12.57 -15.34
N LEU A 186 23.35 -11.62 -14.45
CA LEU A 186 23.12 -10.19 -14.65
C LEU A 186 24.45 -9.41 -14.57
N ASP A 187 24.76 -8.61 -15.61
CA ASP A 187 25.90 -7.68 -15.63
C ASP A 187 25.46 -6.30 -16.18
N PRO A 188 25.27 -5.28 -15.32
CA PRO A 188 25.50 -5.30 -13.88
C PRO A 188 24.51 -6.22 -13.13
N SER A 189 24.89 -6.66 -11.94
CA SER A 189 24.00 -7.39 -11.03
C SER A 189 22.99 -6.47 -10.37
N ALA A 190 21.93 -7.06 -9.80
CA ALA A 190 21.02 -6.35 -8.93
C ALA A 190 21.77 -5.75 -7.73
N SER A 191 21.37 -4.54 -7.35
CA SER A 191 21.94 -3.83 -6.20
C SER A 191 21.51 -4.52 -4.91
N ARG A 192 22.45 -4.78 -4.00
CA ARG A 192 22.13 -5.38 -2.70
C ARG A 192 21.24 -4.43 -1.89
N PRO A 193 20.07 -4.88 -1.40
CA PRO A 193 19.21 -4.08 -0.53
C PRO A 193 19.75 -4.08 0.93
N PRO A 194 19.22 -3.25 1.84
CA PRO A 194 19.54 -3.32 3.27
C PRO A 194 19.21 -4.68 3.89
N GLU A 195 19.80 -4.99 5.05
CA GLU A 195 19.41 -6.17 5.85
C GLU A 195 17.91 -6.12 6.17
N GLY A 196 17.25 -7.29 6.13
CA GLY A 196 15.81 -7.43 6.31
C GLY A 196 14.98 -7.07 5.07
N SER A 197 15.59 -6.54 4.01
CA SER A 197 14.94 -6.22 2.74
C SER A 197 15.19 -7.29 1.68
N SER A 198 14.22 -7.54 0.81
CA SER A 198 14.30 -8.48 -0.31
C SER A 198 14.62 -7.77 -1.62
N LEU A 199 14.97 -8.55 -2.65
CA LEU A 199 14.94 -8.12 -4.04
C LEU A 199 13.64 -8.58 -4.69
N GLU A 200 12.81 -7.64 -5.09
CA GLU A 200 11.55 -7.87 -5.81
C GLU A 200 11.74 -7.58 -7.30
N ARG A 201 11.23 -8.47 -8.16
CA ARG A 201 11.11 -8.23 -9.59
C ARG A 201 10.02 -7.20 -9.81
N TYR A 202 10.39 -6.06 -10.39
CA TYR A 202 9.47 -4.98 -10.70
C TYR A 202 9.76 -4.44 -12.11
N PRO A 203 8.80 -4.55 -13.04
CA PRO A 203 7.46 -5.15 -12.91
C PRO A 203 7.50 -6.67 -12.82
N ALA A 204 6.62 -7.31 -12.02
CA ALA A 204 6.78 -8.73 -11.70
C ALA A 204 6.63 -9.71 -12.88
N LEU A 205 6.02 -9.29 -13.98
CA LEU A 205 5.86 -10.10 -15.20
C LEU A 205 6.83 -9.70 -16.32
N GLU A 206 7.65 -8.66 -16.09
CA GLU A 206 8.69 -8.27 -17.02
C GLU A 206 10.03 -8.90 -16.66
N ASP A 207 10.59 -9.58 -17.64
CA ASP A 207 11.94 -10.12 -17.57
C ASP A 207 12.74 -9.62 -18.77
N SER A 208 13.42 -8.48 -18.58
CA SER A 208 14.39 -7.98 -19.54
C SER A 208 15.75 -8.69 -19.44
N ASN A 209 15.89 -9.63 -18.48
CA ASN A 209 17.14 -10.29 -18.13
C ASN A 209 18.22 -9.27 -17.74
N THR A 210 17.83 -8.21 -17.02
CA THR A 210 18.76 -7.18 -16.52
C THR A 210 18.50 -6.86 -15.06
N ALA A 211 19.50 -6.30 -14.39
CA ALA A 211 19.33 -5.79 -13.02
C ALA A 211 18.27 -4.68 -12.89
N ALA A 212 17.84 -4.07 -14.00
CA ALA A 212 16.78 -3.06 -13.98
C ALA A 212 15.39 -3.67 -13.68
N ASP A 213 15.25 -4.99 -13.83
CA ASP A 213 14.01 -5.71 -13.48
C ASP A 213 13.85 -5.87 -11.96
N TRP A 214 14.82 -5.45 -11.14
CA TRP A 214 14.88 -5.76 -9.71
C TRP A 214 15.01 -4.49 -8.87
N ARG A 215 14.20 -4.39 -7.81
CA ARG A 215 14.26 -3.31 -6.81
C ARG A 215 14.36 -3.86 -5.40
N ALA A 216 14.85 -3.03 -4.48
CA ALA A 216 14.81 -3.34 -3.05
C ALA A 216 13.36 -3.21 -2.54
N GLN A 217 12.89 -4.20 -1.79
CA GLN A 217 11.62 -4.17 -1.08
C GLN A 217 11.94 -4.16 0.42
N SER A 218 11.67 -3.01 1.07
CA SER A 218 12.04 -2.78 2.47
C SER A 218 11.14 -3.53 3.45
N GLN A 219 9.96 -3.95 3.00
CA GLN A 219 9.06 -4.84 3.72
C GLN A 219 8.77 -6.05 2.83
N PRO A 220 9.58 -7.13 2.92
CA PRO A 220 9.37 -8.32 2.10
C PRO A 220 7.95 -8.85 2.26
N ASN A 221 7.27 -9.11 1.15
CA ASN A 221 5.84 -9.42 1.10
C ASN A 221 5.59 -10.79 0.45
N PRO A 222 6.14 -11.88 1.03
CA PRO A 222 6.09 -13.21 0.43
C PRO A 222 4.65 -13.66 0.17
N GLY A 223 4.43 -14.27 -0.99
CA GLY A 223 3.12 -14.69 -1.49
C GLY A 223 2.35 -13.58 -2.22
N GLN A 224 2.86 -12.34 -2.25
CA GLN A 224 2.20 -11.20 -2.90
C GLN A 224 3.02 -10.72 -4.11
N VAL A 225 2.41 -10.85 -5.29
CA VAL A 225 3.03 -10.40 -6.55
C VAL A 225 2.21 -9.29 -7.17
N ASP A 226 2.84 -8.18 -7.56
CA ASP A 226 2.20 -7.12 -8.35
C ASP A 226 2.41 -7.33 -9.87
N PRO A 227 1.42 -7.88 -10.61
CA PRO A 227 1.58 -8.19 -12.02
C PRO A 227 1.47 -6.97 -12.97
N ARG A 228 1.37 -5.74 -12.46
CA ARG A 228 1.10 -4.54 -13.27
C ARG A 228 2.34 -4.10 -14.06
N TYR A 229 2.20 -3.97 -15.38
CA TYR A 229 3.18 -3.32 -16.25
C TYR A 229 3.12 -1.78 -16.11
N PRO A 230 4.26 -1.06 -16.01
CA PRO A 230 4.30 0.39 -16.02
C PRO A 230 3.98 0.86 -17.44
N THR A 231 3.06 1.81 -17.53
CA THR A 231 2.72 2.43 -18.81
C THR A 231 3.89 3.33 -19.25
N PRO A 232 4.48 3.18 -20.46
CA PRO A 232 5.60 4.02 -20.89
C PRO A 232 5.12 5.43 -21.26
N THR A 233 5.40 6.41 -20.40
CA THR A 233 5.30 7.86 -20.68
C THR A 233 6.37 8.63 -19.88
N PRO A 234 6.82 9.81 -20.36
CA PRO A 234 8.15 10.38 -20.12
C PRO A 234 8.40 10.83 -18.66
N TRP A 235 9.63 10.68 -18.16
CA TRP A 235 10.04 11.08 -16.80
C TRP A 235 10.58 12.52 -16.73
N PRO A 236 10.51 13.22 -15.58
CA PRO A 236 9.81 12.87 -14.33
C PRO A 236 8.73 13.89 -13.93
N THR A 237 7.60 13.38 -13.46
CA THR A 237 6.72 14.04 -12.49
C THR A 237 6.30 12.92 -11.55
N ALA A 238 6.46 13.13 -10.24
CA ALA A 238 6.18 12.15 -9.21
C ALA A 238 4.83 11.47 -9.47
N THR A 239 4.86 10.15 -9.63
CA THR A 239 3.64 9.33 -9.69
C THR A 239 3.66 8.48 -8.44
N ALA A 240 2.66 8.73 -7.59
CA ALA A 240 2.52 8.15 -6.27
C ALA A 240 2.69 6.64 -6.27
N THR A 241 3.37 6.18 -5.22
CA THR A 241 3.20 4.86 -4.60
C THR A 241 1.73 4.41 -4.70
N PRO A 242 1.42 3.14 -5.04
CA PRO A 242 0.03 2.68 -4.98
C PRO A 242 -0.47 2.90 -3.54
N ALA A 243 -1.36 3.86 -3.36
CA ALA A 243 -2.13 3.99 -2.14
C ALA A 243 -2.86 2.67 -1.91
N VAL A 244 -2.97 2.26 -0.64
CA VAL A 244 -3.87 1.19 -0.22
C VAL A 244 -5.25 1.51 -0.81
N GLY A 245 -5.69 0.73 -1.79
CA GLY A 245 -7.02 0.93 -2.37
C GLY A 245 -8.07 0.82 -1.28
N ARG A 246 -8.96 1.80 -1.16
CA ARG A 246 -10.02 1.79 -0.14
C ARG A 246 -11.04 0.71 -0.50
N VAL A 247 -11.38 -0.17 0.44
CA VAL A 247 -12.54 -1.06 0.33
C VAL A 247 -13.65 -0.45 1.17
N LEU A 248 -14.83 -0.29 0.60
CA LEU A 248 -15.95 0.39 1.25
C LEU A 248 -17.08 -0.61 1.51
N LEU A 249 -17.75 -0.52 2.65
CA LEU A 249 -19.08 -1.06 2.86
C LEU A 249 -20.03 -0.36 1.88
N SER A 250 -20.69 -1.12 1.00
CA SER A 250 -21.57 -0.56 -0.03
C SER A 250 -23.04 -0.83 0.20
N GLU A 251 -23.39 -1.95 0.83
CA GLU A 251 -24.78 -2.25 1.14
C GLU A 251 -24.88 -3.16 2.38
N VAL A 252 -25.87 -2.92 3.23
CA VAL A 252 -26.18 -3.76 4.40
C VAL A 252 -27.67 -4.10 4.39
N TYR A 253 -27.98 -5.39 4.30
CA TYR A 253 -29.34 -5.92 4.35
C TYR A 253 -29.57 -6.61 5.69
N LEU A 254 -30.04 -5.83 6.66
CA LEU A 254 -30.16 -6.23 8.05
C LEU A 254 -31.57 -6.64 8.51
N HIS A 255 -32.60 -6.40 7.69
CA HIS A 255 -34.00 -6.65 8.09
C HIS A 255 -34.78 -7.50 7.07
N PRO A 256 -34.36 -8.74 6.79
CA PRO A 256 -35.11 -9.61 5.88
C PRO A 256 -36.53 -9.91 6.40
N PRO A 257 -37.56 -9.94 5.53
CA PRO A 257 -38.94 -10.19 5.95
C PRO A 257 -39.19 -11.63 6.43
N GLU A 258 -38.29 -12.56 6.06
CA GLU A 258 -38.32 -13.97 6.44
C GLU A 258 -36.89 -14.45 6.70
N SER A 259 -36.74 -15.52 7.50
CA SER A 259 -35.45 -16.19 7.75
C SER A 259 -34.39 -15.36 8.49
N GLU A 260 -34.80 -14.52 9.44
CA GLU A 260 -33.92 -13.76 10.35
C GLU A 260 -33.12 -14.67 11.31
N PRO A 261 -31.79 -14.46 11.51
CA PRO A 261 -30.87 -13.56 10.79
C PRO A 261 -30.21 -14.22 9.56
N ALA A 262 -30.60 -15.45 9.22
CA ALA A 262 -29.95 -16.26 8.20
C ALA A 262 -29.94 -15.65 6.78
N ALA A 263 -30.89 -14.76 6.48
CA ALA A 263 -31.00 -14.06 5.19
C ALA A 263 -30.29 -12.69 5.16
N GLU A 264 -29.69 -12.26 6.27
CA GLU A 264 -28.91 -11.02 6.33
C GLU A 264 -27.59 -11.16 5.55
N TRP A 265 -27.12 -10.03 5.02
CA TRP A 265 -25.84 -9.94 4.32
C TRP A 265 -25.31 -8.50 4.30
N LEU A 266 -24.01 -8.38 4.08
CA LEU A 266 -23.32 -7.12 3.82
C LEU A 266 -22.53 -7.21 2.51
N GLU A 267 -22.25 -6.07 1.90
CA GLU A 267 -21.53 -5.96 0.64
C GLU A 267 -20.34 -5.02 0.80
N LEU A 268 -19.21 -5.41 0.22
CA LEU A 268 -18.03 -4.58 0.08
C LEU A 268 -17.84 -4.20 -1.38
N TYR A 269 -17.48 -2.95 -1.63
CA TYR A 269 -17.19 -2.40 -2.96
C TYR A 269 -15.76 -1.91 -3.07
N ASN A 270 -15.17 -2.20 -4.23
CA ASN A 270 -13.88 -1.69 -4.63
C ASN A 270 -14.06 -0.56 -5.65
N PRO A 271 -13.92 0.72 -5.25
CA PRO A 271 -13.97 1.85 -6.18
C PRO A 271 -12.74 1.95 -7.06
N GLU A 272 -11.67 1.22 -6.75
CA GLU A 272 -10.40 1.34 -7.45
C GLU A 272 -10.45 0.77 -8.85
N ALA A 273 -9.56 1.29 -9.70
CA ALA A 273 -9.35 0.80 -11.05
C ALA A 273 -8.52 -0.52 -11.08
N TYR A 274 -8.20 -1.07 -9.92
CA TYR A 274 -7.43 -2.30 -9.76
C TYR A 274 -8.06 -3.20 -8.69
N ALA A 275 -7.76 -4.50 -8.74
CA ALA A 275 -8.23 -5.45 -7.73
C ALA A 275 -7.61 -5.14 -6.36
N VAL A 276 -8.39 -5.27 -5.29
CA VAL A 276 -7.94 -5.10 -3.90
C VAL A 276 -8.01 -6.45 -3.18
N THR A 277 -7.02 -6.76 -2.35
CA THR A 277 -7.01 -7.98 -1.54
C THR A 277 -7.81 -7.77 -0.26
N LEU A 278 -8.60 -8.76 0.12
CA LEU A 278 -9.33 -8.78 1.39
C LEU A 278 -8.62 -9.64 2.43
N SER A 279 -7.56 -10.38 2.06
CA SER A 279 -6.95 -11.46 2.85
C SER A 279 -6.45 -11.06 4.25
N SER A 280 -6.32 -9.76 4.51
CA SER A 280 -5.91 -9.20 5.80
C SER A 280 -6.98 -8.34 6.46
N LEU A 281 -8.12 -8.13 5.81
CA LEU A 281 -9.23 -7.37 6.35
C LEU A 281 -10.08 -8.23 7.29
N LYS A 282 -10.78 -7.56 8.20
CA LYS A 282 -11.79 -8.16 9.06
C LYS A 282 -13.07 -7.36 8.99
N VAL A 283 -14.22 -8.02 9.11
CA VAL A 283 -15.54 -7.40 9.12
C VAL A 283 -16.34 -7.95 10.30
N GLY A 284 -17.08 -7.08 10.98
CA GLY A 284 -17.78 -7.44 12.21
C GLY A 284 -18.71 -6.33 12.70
N ASP A 285 -19.41 -6.60 13.80
CA ASP A 285 -20.25 -5.67 14.55
C ASP A 285 -19.62 -5.28 15.90
N GLU A 286 -18.60 -5.99 16.37
CA GLU A 286 -17.94 -5.66 17.64
C GLU A 286 -17.00 -4.46 17.51
N GLU A 287 -17.33 -3.37 18.20
CA GLU A 287 -16.57 -2.13 18.25
C GLU A 287 -15.41 -2.15 19.28
N SER A 288 -15.43 -3.11 20.22
CA SER A 288 -14.44 -3.19 21.30
C SER A 288 -13.64 -4.50 21.29
N ILE A 289 -12.31 -4.38 21.38
CA ILE A 289 -11.44 -5.55 21.58
C ILE A 289 -11.85 -6.31 22.85
N GLY A 290 -12.16 -7.60 22.68
CA GLY A 290 -12.56 -8.53 23.73
C GLY A 290 -14.05 -8.47 24.08
N GLY A 291 -14.87 -7.77 23.30
CA GLY A 291 -16.32 -7.75 23.49
C GLY A 291 -17.03 -9.05 23.09
N GLY A 292 -18.36 -9.00 23.14
CA GLY A 292 -19.24 -10.16 23.05
C GLY A 292 -19.74 -10.50 21.65
N GLU A 293 -19.54 -9.62 20.69
CA GLU A 293 -20.11 -9.67 19.34
C GLU A 293 -19.10 -10.26 18.33
N GLY A 294 -19.42 -10.16 17.04
CA GLY A 294 -18.70 -10.83 15.96
C GLY A 294 -17.59 -9.98 15.36
N MET A 295 -16.43 -10.60 15.13
CA MET A 295 -15.42 -10.09 14.20
C MET A 295 -14.86 -11.26 13.39
N TYR A 296 -14.73 -11.08 12.09
CA TYR A 296 -14.44 -12.16 11.15
C TYR A 296 -13.38 -11.74 10.13
N ALA A 297 -12.36 -12.57 9.93
CA ALA A 297 -11.30 -12.36 8.95
C ALA A 297 -11.65 -13.06 7.63
N PHE A 298 -11.36 -12.39 6.51
CA PHE A 298 -11.45 -12.98 5.19
C PHE A 298 -10.38 -14.09 5.00
N PRO A 299 -10.70 -15.15 4.24
CA PRO A 299 -9.73 -16.21 3.98
C PRO A 299 -8.58 -15.70 3.08
N ALA A 300 -7.40 -16.33 3.20
CA ALA A 300 -6.26 -16.00 2.37
C ALA A 300 -6.57 -16.18 0.86
N GLY A 301 -6.06 -15.26 0.04
CA GLY A 301 -6.34 -15.22 -1.40
C GLY A 301 -7.65 -14.50 -1.78
N SER A 302 -8.39 -13.97 -0.80
CA SER A 302 -9.60 -13.19 -1.04
C SER A 302 -9.30 -11.90 -1.78
N LEU A 303 -10.10 -11.60 -2.82
CA LEU A 303 -9.90 -10.45 -3.70
C LEU A 303 -11.26 -9.85 -4.09
N ILE A 304 -11.29 -8.54 -4.29
CA ILE A 304 -12.40 -7.84 -4.92
C ILE A 304 -11.91 -7.23 -6.25
N PRO A 305 -12.48 -7.61 -7.40
CA PRO A 305 -12.07 -7.04 -8.69
C PRO A 305 -12.26 -5.52 -8.75
N PRO A 306 -11.59 -4.82 -9.69
CA PRO A 306 -11.79 -3.38 -9.90
C PRO A 306 -13.27 -3.05 -10.12
N GLN A 307 -13.74 -1.96 -9.52
CA GLN A 307 -15.09 -1.43 -9.75
C GLN A 307 -16.20 -2.49 -9.57
N SER A 308 -15.98 -3.44 -8.67
CA SER A 308 -16.86 -4.58 -8.42
C SER A 308 -17.16 -4.69 -6.94
N ALA A 309 -18.24 -5.39 -6.62
CA ALA A 309 -18.67 -5.66 -5.25
C ALA A 309 -18.57 -7.16 -4.94
N VAL A 310 -18.38 -7.50 -3.66
CA VAL A 310 -18.51 -8.86 -3.13
C VAL A 310 -19.52 -8.90 -1.99
N VAL A 311 -20.24 -10.01 -1.88
CA VAL A 311 -21.28 -10.20 -0.88
C VAL A 311 -20.85 -11.19 0.18
N VAL A 312 -21.00 -10.80 1.45
CA VAL A 312 -20.81 -11.66 2.63
C VAL A 312 -22.18 -11.95 3.24
N ALA A 313 -22.64 -13.20 3.13
CA ALA A 313 -23.93 -13.63 3.67
C ALA A 313 -23.80 -14.28 5.04
N VAL A 314 -24.82 -14.14 5.91
CA VAL A 314 -24.86 -14.90 7.17
C VAL A 314 -24.94 -16.41 6.89
N GLN A 315 -25.84 -16.85 6.00
CA GLN A 315 -25.91 -18.22 5.48
C GLN A 315 -26.03 -18.20 3.96
N GLY A 316 -25.01 -18.70 3.26
CA GLY A 316 -24.96 -18.69 1.81
C GLY A 316 -26.08 -19.48 1.14
N ALA A 317 -26.54 -20.57 1.75
CA ALA A 317 -27.66 -21.36 1.23
C ALA A 317 -28.97 -20.56 1.24
N VAL A 318 -29.25 -19.82 2.32
CA VAL A 318 -30.45 -18.97 2.44
C VAL A 318 -30.37 -17.78 1.49
N PHE A 319 -29.19 -17.18 1.36
CA PHE A 319 -28.93 -16.13 0.38
C PHE A 319 -29.21 -16.64 -1.05
N SER A 320 -28.67 -17.81 -1.41
CA SER A 320 -28.82 -18.40 -2.75
C SER A 320 -30.26 -18.74 -3.10
N ASP A 321 -31.02 -19.26 -2.14
CA ASP A 321 -32.45 -19.54 -2.31
C ASP A 321 -33.26 -18.25 -2.54
N THR A 322 -32.84 -17.14 -1.92
CA THR A 322 -33.51 -15.84 -1.99
C THR A 322 -33.19 -15.09 -3.29
N TRP A 323 -31.92 -15.02 -3.66
CA TRP A 323 -31.42 -14.16 -4.74
C TRP A 323 -31.11 -14.90 -6.04
N GLY A 324 -31.05 -16.23 -6.01
CA GLY A 324 -30.86 -17.07 -7.20
C GLY A 324 -29.41 -17.22 -7.66
N PHE A 325 -28.44 -16.79 -6.86
CA PHE A 325 -26.99 -16.96 -7.08
C PHE A 325 -26.26 -17.09 -5.72
N ALA A 326 -25.07 -17.68 -5.71
CA ALA A 326 -24.27 -17.84 -4.50
C ALA A 326 -23.58 -16.52 -4.10
N PRO A 327 -23.48 -16.19 -2.80
CA PRO A 327 -22.66 -15.06 -2.37
C PRO A 327 -21.17 -15.39 -2.55
N ASP A 328 -20.31 -14.37 -2.46
CA ASP A 328 -18.87 -14.54 -2.56
C ASP A 328 -18.28 -15.16 -1.28
N TYR A 329 -18.89 -14.88 -0.14
CA TYR A 329 -18.49 -15.43 1.16
C TYR A 329 -19.70 -15.73 2.05
N GLU A 330 -19.50 -16.61 3.04
CA GLU A 330 -20.49 -16.84 4.10
C GLU A 330 -19.87 -16.87 5.51
N LEU A 331 -20.68 -16.57 6.53
CA LEU A 331 -20.28 -16.60 7.94
C LEU A 331 -20.57 -17.95 8.62
N VAL A 332 -21.51 -18.70 8.06
CA VAL A 332 -21.94 -20.02 8.51
C VAL A 332 -21.86 -20.97 7.32
N ASP A 333 -20.97 -21.96 7.40
CA ASP A 333 -20.77 -23.00 6.39
C ASP A 333 -22.10 -23.73 6.05
N THR A 334 -22.72 -23.30 4.96
CA THR A 334 -23.96 -23.88 4.43
C THR A 334 -23.86 -24.25 2.95
N LEU A 335 -22.86 -23.72 2.24
CA LEU A 335 -22.55 -24.02 0.85
C LEU A 335 -21.07 -24.40 0.69
N PRO A 336 -20.76 -25.66 0.30
CA PRO A 336 -19.38 -26.16 0.26
C PRO A 336 -18.46 -25.48 -0.77
N ASP A 337 -19.04 -24.75 -1.73
CA ASP A 337 -18.30 -24.05 -2.79
C ASP A 337 -18.16 -22.55 -2.50
N VAL A 338 -18.74 -22.04 -1.40
CA VAL A 338 -18.62 -20.65 -0.96
C VAL A 338 -17.60 -20.59 0.17
N PRO A 339 -16.54 -19.76 0.07
CA PRO A 339 -15.57 -19.60 1.15
C PRO A 339 -16.17 -19.03 2.44
N ASP A 340 -15.81 -19.65 3.57
CA ASP A 340 -16.17 -19.16 4.90
C ASP A 340 -15.24 -18.02 5.35
N LEU A 341 -15.79 -17.02 6.02
CA LEU A 341 -15.00 -16.14 6.87
C LEU A 341 -14.65 -16.84 8.19
N ALA A 342 -13.43 -16.63 8.66
CA ALA A 342 -12.95 -17.20 9.92
C ALA A 342 -13.17 -16.23 11.07
N LYS A 343 -13.66 -16.69 12.22
CA LYS A 343 -13.75 -15.84 13.42
C LYS A 343 -12.37 -15.27 13.80
N TYR A 344 -12.30 -13.95 13.98
CA TYR A 344 -11.10 -13.25 14.41
C TYR A 344 -11.09 -13.09 15.93
N ALA A 345 -10.82 -14.20 16.62
CA ALA A 345 -10.79 -14.29 18.07
C ALA A 345 -9.88 -13.29 18.82
N PRO A 346 -8.76 -12.78 18.24
CA PRO A 346 -7.98 -11.73 18.89
C PRO A 346 -8.76 -10.44 19.13
N TRP A 347 -9.73 -10.12 18.27
CA TRP A 347 -10.65 -9.00 18.46
C TRP A 347 -11.90 -9.43 19.21
N ALA A 348 -12.69 -10.35 18.63
CA ALA A 348 -13.94 -10.82 19.23
C ALA A 348 -14.30 -12.23 18.77
N GLY A 349 -14.85 -13.02 19.69
CA GLY A 349 -15.20 -14.43 19.45
C GLY A 349 -16.69 -14.71 19.24
N GLY A 350 -17.54 -13.68 19.37
CA GLY A 350 -18.99 -13.76 19.20
C GLY A 350 -19.39 -13.99 17.75
N SER A 351 -20.63 -13.68 17.43
CA SER A 351 -21.19 -13.87 16.09
C SER A 351 -21.83 -12.57 15.65
N LEU A 352 -21.66 -12.25 14.37
CA LEU A 352 -22.27 -11.09 13.74
C LEU A 352 -23.79 -11.21 13.88
N ASN A 353 -24.44 -10.13 14.29
CA ASN A 353 -25.87 -10.05 14.46
C ASN A 353 -26.34 -8.63 14.15
N LEU A 354 -26.93 -8.40 12.97
CA LEU A 354 -27.28 -7.05 12.52
C LEU A 354 -28.64 -6.62 13.13
N SER A 355 -28.63 -6.03 14.33
CA SER A 355 -29.87 -5.68 15.04
C SER A 355 -30.79 -4.72 14.27
N ASN A 356 -32.03 -5.16 14.06
CA ASN A 356 -33.12 -4.38 13.45
C ASN A 356 -33.46 -3.06 14.17
N SER A 357 -33.14 -2.92 15.46
CA SER A 357 -33.40 -1.70 16.23
C SER A 357 -32.22 -0.73 16.26
N GLY A 358 -31.05 -1.17 15.83
CA GLY A 358 -29.82 -0.40 15.78
C GLY A 358 -28.60 -1.24 16.12
N ASP A 359 -27.56 -1.04 15.32
CA ASP A 359 -26.28 -1.74 15.36
C ASP A 359 -25.26 -1.02 14.45
N GLU A 360 -24.08 -1.60 14.33
CA GLU A 360 -23.00 -1.18 13.46
C GLU A 360 -22.40 -2.33 12.65
N VAL A 361 -21.72 -1.98 11.56
CA VAL A 361 -20.73 -2.84 10.90
C VAL A 361 -19.45 -2.05 10.76
N LEU A 362 -18.33 -2.69 11.07
CA LEU A 362 -16.98 -2.17 10.93
C LEU A 362 -16.20 -3.03 9.96
N LEU A 363 -15.38 -2.39 9.13
CA LEU A 363 -14.32 -3.01 8.34
C LEU A 363 -12.97 -2.60 8.93
N LEU A 364 -12.14 -3.57 9.31
CA LEU A 364 -10.82 -3.35 9.90
C LEU A 364 -9.71 -3.75 8.92
N ALA A 365 -8.62 -2.99 8.94
CA ALA A 365 -7.40 -3.27 8.20
C ALA A 365 -6.58 -4.42 8.82
N TRP A 366 -5.41 -4.69 8.23
CA TRP A 366 -4.51 -5.77 8.64
C TRP A 366 -3.97 -5.61 10.06
N ASP A 367 -3.82 -4.37 10.52
CA ASP A 367 -3.33 -3.95 11.84
C ASP A 367 -4.46 -3.66 12.84
N ASP A 368 -5.70 -4.03 12.48
CA ASP A 368 -6.92 -3.80 13.26
C ASP A 368 -7.35 -2.33 13.37
N SER A 369 -6.76 -1.42 12.57
CA SER A 369 -7.29 -0.06 12.42
C SER A 369 -8.63 -0.06 11.67
N LEU A 370 -9.51 0.88 12.03
CA LEU A 370 -10.81 1.04 11.37
C LEU A 370 -10.61 1.59 9.95
N LEU A 371 -11.17 0.89 8.97
CA LEU A 371 -11.09 1.25 7.55
C LEU A 371 -12.39 1.87 7.02
N ASP A 372 -13.53 1.31 7.39
CA ASP A 372 -14.86 1.85 7.06
C ASP A 372 -15.88 1.38 8.10
N ALA A 373 -16.98 2.11 8.28
CA ALA A 373 -18.06 1.72 9.16
C ALA A 373 -19.42 2.30 8.74
N VAL A 374 -20.49 1.64 9.20
CA VAL A 374 -21.87 2.11 9.08
C VAL A 374 -22.61 1.80 10.38
N SER A 375 -23.43 2.73 10.87
CA SER A 375 -24.26 2.53 12.06
C SER A 375 -25.68 3.05 11.84
N TRP A 376 -26.65 2.37 12.45
CA TRP A 376 -28.07 2.68 12.30
C TRP A 376 -28.85 2.54 13.60
N GLY A 377 -30.09 3.03 13.59
CA GLY A 377 -31.04 2.90 14.68
C GLY A 377 -30.53 3.55 15.97
N SER A 378 -30.38 2.75 17.02
CA SER A 378 -29.86 3.17 18.32
C SER A 378 -28.34 3.24 18.44
N SER A 379 -27.56 2.69 17.50
CA SER A 379 -26.09 2.79 17.55
C SER A 379 -25.63 4.10 16.95
N THR A 380 -24.71 4.78 17.63
CA THR A 380 -24.04 5.99 17.13
C THR A 380 -22.54 5.78 16.95
N PHE A 381 -22.09 4.53 16.78
CA PHE A 381 -20.67 4.21 16.68
C PHE A 381 -20.02 4.88 15.46
N ALA A 382 -20.59 4.66 14.27
CA ALA A 382 -20.06 5.24 13.04
C ALA A 382 -20.58 6.67 12.82
N PHE A 383 -21.84 6.96 13.16
CA PHE A 383 -22.50 8.23 12.87
C PHE A 383 -23.31 8.77 14.06
N ASP A 384 -23.21 10.07 14.32
CA ASP A 384 -24.09 10.79 15.25
C ASP A 384 -24.69 12.04 14.55
N PRO A 385 -25.98 12.03 14.16
CA PRO A 385 -26.97 10.97 14.39
C PRO A 385 -26.80 9.77 13.42
N ALA A 386 -27.18 8.59 13.92
CA ALA A 386 -27.20 7.35 13.17
C ALA A 386 -28.16 7.37 11.96
N LEU A 387 -27.96 6.43 11.03
CA LEU A 387 -28.95 6.17 9.97
C LEU A 387 -30.28 5.67 10.57
N PRO A 388 -31.43 6.01 9.95
CA PRO A 388 -32.69 5.38 10.34
C PRO A 388 -32.63 3.88 10.04
N ALA A 389 -33.11 3.05 10.98
CA ALA A 389 -33.20 1.61 10.75
C ALA A 389 -34.15 1.29 9.57
N PRO A 390 -33.75 0.44 8.61
CA PRO A 390 -34.57 0.06 7.46
C PRO A 390 -35.83 -0.72 7.87
N SER A 391 -36.91 -0.56 7.09
CA SER A 391 -38.09 -1.42 7.21
C SER A 391 -37.78 -2.81 6.69
N ALA A 392 -38.63 -3.79 7.05
CA ALA A 392 -38.46 -5.15 6.55
C ALA A 392 -38.43 -5.21 5.00
N GLY A 393 -37.36 -5.79 4.46
CA GLY A 393 -37.10 -5.90 3.03
C GLY A 393 -36.36 -4.71 2.39
N GLU A 394 -36.00 -3.69 3.17
CA GLU A 394 -35.14 -2.58 2.73
C GLU A 394 -33.67 -2.82 3.16
N SER A 395 -32.72 -2.26 2.43
CA SER A 395 -31.29 -2.22 2.79
C SER A 395 -30.82 -0.78 3.00
N LEU A 396 -29.66 -0.64 3.65
CA LEU A 396 -28.88 0.59 3.65
C LEU A 396 -27.85 0.48 2.52
N GLU A 397 -27.84 1.44 1.59
CA GLU A 397 -26.95 1.47 0.44
C GLU A 397 -26.10 2.74 0.46
N ARG A 398 -24.79 2.60 0.30
CA ARG A 398 -23.89 3.72 0.04
C ARG A 398 -24.12 4.24 -1.38
N TYR A 399 -24.48 5.51 -1.51
CA TYR A 399 -24.81 6.14 -2.78
C TYR A 399 -24.31 7.59 -2.88
N PRO A 400 -23.36 7.88 -3.80
CA PRO A 400 -22.70 6.96 -4.72
C PRO A 400 -21.80 5.91 -4.03
N PRO A 401 -21.60 4.71 -4.60
CA PRO A 401 -20.88 3.60 -3.97
C PRO A 401 -19.38 3.88 -3.74
N ALA A 402 -18.81 4.83 -4.48
CA ALA A 402 -17.42 5.29 -4.32
C ALA A 402 -17.31 6.59 -3.51
N ALA A 403 -18.42 7.15 -3.03
CA ALA A 403 -18.40 8.37 -2.24
C ALA A 403 -18.45 7.99 -0.76
N ASP A 404 -17.45 8.44 -0.03
CA ASP A 404 -17.35 8.22 1.40
C ASP A 404 -16.87 9.51 2.05
N THR A 405 -17.72 10.07 2.88
CA THR A 405 -17.47 11.28 3.67
C THR A 405 -17.50 10.96 5.16
N ASP A 406 -17.50 9.67 5.53
CA ASP A 406 -17.68 9.18 6.89
C ASP A 406 -18.96 9.74 7.55
N THR A 407 -20.03 9.96 6.76
CA THR A 407 -21.31 10.45 7.28
C THR A 407 -22.49 9.59 6.84
N ALA A 408 -23.56 9.63 7.63
CA ALA A 408 -24.87 9.10 7.24
C ALA A 408 -25.40 9.72 5.92
N GLY A 409 -24.85 10.84 5.45
CA GLY A 409 -25.21 11.45 4.18
C GLY A 409 -24.80 10.64 2.94
N ASP A 410 -23.83 9.74 3.08
CA ASP A 410 -23.38 8.85 2.00
C ASP A 410 -24.31 7.66 1.79
N TRP A 411 -25.26 7.47 2.69
CA TRP A 411 -26.13 6.30 2.72
C TRP A 411 -27.58 6.68 2.45
N ARG A 412 -28.30 5.78 1.77
CA ARG A 412 -29.73 5.89 1.52
C ARG A 412 -30.44 4.58 1.85
N LEU A 413 -31.72 4.69 2.17
CA LEU A 413 -32.60 3.53 2.21
C LEU A 413 -32.89 3.06 0.78
N GLN A 414 -32.65 1.79 0.51
CA GLN A 414 -32.93 1.16 -0.76
C GLN A 414 -34.09 0.18 -0.60
N GLY A 415 -35.22 0.50 -1.25
CA GLY A 415 -36.44 -0.32 -1.17
C GLY A 415 -36.40 -1.61 -1.99
N ASN A 416 -35.32 -1.83 -2.74
CA ASN A 416 -35.08 -3.07 -3.49
C ASN A 416 -33.58 -3.39 -3.41
N PRO A 417 -33.15 -4.15 -2.40
CA PRO A 417 -31.75 -4.51 -2.21
C PRO A 417 -31.14 -5.15 -3.46
N ALA A 418 -29.87 -4.89 -3.71
CA ALA A 418 -29.23 -5.20 -5.00
C ALA A 418 -27.87 -5.90 -4.82
N PRO A 419 -27.83 -7.09 -4.19
CA PRO A 419 -26.56 -7.73 -3.87
C PRO A 419 -25.72 -8.02 -5.11
N GLY A 420 -24.43 -7.73 -5.02
CA GLY A 420 -23.43 -7.85 -6.09
C GLY A 420 -23.57 -6.79 -7.18
N GLN A 421 -24.38 -5.74 -6.98
CA GLN A 421 -24.64 -4.68 -7.98
C GLN A 421 -24.58 -3.30 -7.34
N VAL A 422 -23.72 -2.43 -7.88
CA VAL A 422 -23.55 -1.06 -7.39
C VAL A 422 -24.20 -0.01 -8.30
N ASP A 423 -24.97 0.90 -7.72
CA ASP A 423 -25.58 2.02 -8.46
C ASP A 423 -24.59 3.16 -8.69
N THR A 424 -23.95 3.17 -9.86
CA THR A 424 -23.00 4.22 -10.27
C THR A 424 -23.68 5.47 -10.87
N THR A 425 -25.01 5.55 -10.83
CA THR A 425 -25.70 6.73 -11.37
C THR A 425 -25.44 7.96 -10.49
N ALA A 426 -25.26 9.12 -11.11
CA ALA A 426 -25.10 10.36 -10.37
C ALA A 426 -26.42 10.71 -9.64
N PRO A 427 -26.37 11.15 -8.37
CA PRO A 427 -27.56 11.54 -7.63
C PRO A 427 -28.31 12.63 -8.39
N THR A 428 -29.61 12.43 -8.57
CA THR A 428 -30.47 13.46 -9.16
C THR A 428 -30.57 14.61 -8.17
N ALA A 429 -30.03 15.78 -8.53
CA ALA A 429 -30.09 16.96 -7.68
C ALA A 429 -31.55 17.25 -7.29
N THR A 430 -31.87 17.15 -6.00
CA THR A 430 -33.16 17.54 -5.45
C THR A 430 -33.39 19.02 -5.79
N PRO A 431 -34.49 19.40 -6.46
CA PRO A 431 -34.70 20.79 -6.84
C PRO A 431 -34.83 21.65 -5.59
N VAL A 432 -33.83 22.48 -5.34
CA VAL A 432 -33.87 23.50 -4.29
C VAL A 432 -34.98 24.50 -4.65
N PRO A 433 -35.97 24.75 -3.78
CA PRO A 433 -37.03 25.71 -4.06
C PRO A 433 -36.43 27.11 -4.23
N THR A 434 -36.49 27.62 -5.46
CA THR A 434 -35.93 28.93 -5.83
C THR A 434 -36.87 30.04 -5.35
N SER A 435 -36.40 30.88 -4.43
CA SER A 435 -37.03 32.16 -4.10
C SER A 435 -36.87 33.14 -5.28
N THR A 436 -38.00 33.58 -5.82
CA THR A 436 -38.10 34.50 -6.97
C THR A 436 -37.40 35.83 -6.72
N ILE A 437 -36.41 36.17 -7.57
CA ILE A 437 -35.94 37.54 -7.77
C ILE A 437 -35.88 37.86 -9.28
N THR A 438 -36.37 39.06 -9.61
CA THR A 438 -36.68 39.61 -10.94
C THR A 438 -35.48 39.66 -11.93
N PRO A 439 -35.70 39.55 -13.26
CA PRO A 439 -34.64 39.27 -14.24
C PRO A 439 -33.79 40.49 -14.60
N GLY A 440 -32.47 40.33 -14.52
CA GLY A 440 -31.45 41.12 -15.21
C GLY A 440 -30.64 40.25 -16.18
N THR A 441 -30.28 40.83 -17.31
CA THR A 441 -29.56 40.33 -18.50
C THR A 441 -28.50 39.22 -18.26
N PRO A 442 -28.40 38.20 -19.13
CA PRO A 442 -27.48 37.08 -18.93
C PRO A 442 -26.02 37.49 -19.17
N THR A 443 -25.22 37.44 -18.10
CA THR A 443 -23.76 37.30 -18.16
C THR A 443 -23.45 35.84 -17.88
N ALA A 444 -22.53 35.25 -18.64
CA ALA A 444 -22.15 33.83 -18.52
C ALA A 444 -21.91 33.43 -17.06
N THR A 445 -22.70 32.48 -16.58
CA THR A 445 -22.54 31.88 -15.26
C THR A 445 -21.30 30.99 -15.30
N PRO A 446 -20.29 31.22 -14.46
CA PRO A 446 -19.18 30.28 -14.33
C PRO A 446 -19.73 28.95 -13.83
N THR A 447 -19.31 27.86 -14.46
CA THR A 447 -19.52 26.50 -13.98
C THR A 447 -19.06 26.42 -12.52
N PRO A 448 -19.88 25.91 -11.58
CA PRO A 448 -19.41 25.71 -10.21
C PRO A 448 -18.25 24.72 -10.23
N THR A 449 -17.08 25.18 -9.83
CA THR A 449 -15.92 24.33 -9.54
C THR A 449 -16.28 23.47 -8.33
N ALA A 450 -16.09 22.16 -8.42
CA ALA A 450 -16.25 21.27 -7.28
C ALA A 450 -15.35 21.75 -6.13
N THR A 451 -15.93 21.92 -4.94
CA THR A 451 -15.14 22.18 -3.73
C THR A 451 -14.37 20.89 -3.42
N PRO A 452 -13.03 20.92 -3.29
CA PRO A 452 -12.24 19.74 -3.00
C PRO A 452 -12.64 19.15 -1.63
N ALA A 453 -12.59 17.83 -1.50
CA ALA A 453 -12.86 17.13 -0.24
C ALA A 453 -11.74 17.39 0.80
N PRO A 454 -12.06 17.40 2.11
CA PRO A 454 -11.06 17.40 3.17
C PRO A 454 -10.08 16.22 3.06
N ALA A 455 -8.85 16.40 3.50
CA ALA A 455 -7.81 15.39 3.53
C ALA A 455 -8.06 14.36 4.65
N GLY A 456 -7.63 13.12 4.43
CA GLY A 456 -7.82 11.98 5.35
C GLY A 456 -6.67 11.79 6.35
N HIS A 457 -5.82 12.80 6.53
CA HIS A 457 -4.61 12.74 7.36
C HIS A 457 -4.30 14.10 8.00
N LEU A 458 -3.38 14.12 8.97
CA LEU A 458 -2.91 15.38 9.55
C LEU A 458 -2.14 16.20 8.52
N LEU A 459 -2.36 17.52 8.52
CA LEU A 459 -1.78 18.44 7.56
C LEU A 459 -0.83 19.42 8.24
N VAL A 460 0.31 19.72 7.61
CA VAL A 460 1.01 20.99 7.76
C VAL A 460 0.10 22.07 7.19
N ALA A 461 -0.40 22.95 8.04
CA ALA A 461 -1.42 23.93 7.70
C ALA A 461 -0.84 25.33 7.49
N ALA A 462 0.25 25.67 8.17
CA ALA A 462 0.93 26.93 8.00
C ALA A 462 2.38 26.86 8.47
N VAL A 463 3.26 27.64 7.84
CA VAL A 463 4.65 27.83 8.25
C VAL A 463 5.01 29.31 8.15
N LEU A 464 5.58 29.84 9.23
CA LEU A 464 6.23 31.15 9.24
C LEU A 464 7.73 30.92 9.44
N TYR A 465 8.47 31.02 8.33
CA TYR A 465 9.90 30.74 8.24
C TYR A 465 10.78 32.01 8.10
N ASP A 466 10.19 33.19 7.91
CA ASP A 466 10.93 34.47 7.84
C ASP A 466 10.23 35.53 8.70
N PRO A 467 10.22 35.40 10.05
CA PRO A 467 9.63 36.40 10.94
C PRO A 467 10.30 37.77 10.78
N ALA A 468 9.50 38.83 10.90
CA ALA A 468 10.02 40.20 11.02
C ALA A 468 10.76 40.46 12.35
N GLY A 469 10.84 39.45 13.22
CA GLY A 469 11.31 39.51 14.60
C GLY A 469 12.64 38.79 14.81
N SER A 470 12.67 37.87 15.78
CA SER A 470 13.87 37.07 16.10
C SER A 470 13.98 35.89 15.16
N GLU A 471 15.20 35.56 14.74
CA GLU A 471 15.51 34.42 13.86
C GLU A 471 16.52 33.49 14.54
N PRO A 472 16.27 32.16 14.62
CA PRO A 472 15.05 31.43 14.23
C PRO A 472 13.92 31.50 15.27
N ASP A 473 14.12 32.19 16.41
CA ASP A 473 13.21 32.07 17.57
C ASP A 473 11.74 32.47 17.30
N GLY A 474 11.50 33.30 16.27
CA GLY A 474 10.16 33.73 15.86
C GLY A 474 9.46 32.77 14.89
N GLU A 475 10.13 31.72 14.43
CA GLU A 475 9.60 30.73 13.50
C GLU A 475 8.57 29.82 14.19
N TRP A 476 7.57 29.40 13.42
CA TRP A 476 6.59 28.41 13.87
C TRP A 476 5.94 27.70 12.68
N LEU A 477 5.39 26.52 12.96
CA LEU A 477 4.54 25.78 12.05
C LEU A 477 3.25 25.35 12.75
N VAL A 478 2.24 25.01 11.95
CA VAL A 478 0.92 24.58 12.43
C VAL A 478 0.59 23.24 11.83
N LEU A 479 0.15 22.31 12.67
CA LEU A 479 -0.56 21.10 12.22
C LEU A 479 -2.07 21.31 12.32
N HIS A 480 -2.82 20.76 11.38
CA HIS A 480 -4.27 20.72 11.36
C HIS A 480 -4.74 19.27 11.28
N ASN A 481 -5.76 18.92 12.07
CA ASN A 481 -6.48 17.67 11.96
C ASN A 481 -7.81 17.92 11.23
N PRO A 482 -7.88 17.71 9.90
CA PRO A 482 -9.13 17.87 9.15
C PRO A 482 -10.16 16.76 9.44
N LEU A 483 -9.80 15.73 10.20
CA LEU A 483 -10.67 14.62 10.53
C LEU A 483 -11.76 15.03 11.52
N THR A 484 -12.85 14.27 11.51
CA THR A 484 -13.95 14.37 12.47
C THR A 484 -13.67 13.66 13.79
N VAL A 485 -12.51 13.00 13.91
CA VAL A 485 -12.05 12.31 15.12
C VAL A 485 -10.72 12.88 15.61
N SER A 486 -10.48 12.80 16.91
CA SER A 486 -9.20 13.17 17.52
C SER A 486 -8.09 12.20 17.10
N VAL A 487 -6.91 12.71 16.79
CA VAL A 487 -5.72 11.91 16.42
C VAL A 487 -4.73 11.87 17.58
N SER A 488 -4.29 10.68 17.97
CA SER A 488 -3.12 10.54 18.85
C SER A 488 -1.86 10.92 18.08
N LEU A 489 -1.05 11.80 18.66
CA LEU A 489 0.25 12.18 18.12
C LEU A 489 1.38 11.25 18.60
N ASP A 490 1.05 10.13 19.24
CA ASP A 490 2.03 9.12 19.66
C ASP A 490 2.79 8.58 18.46
N GLY A 491 4.11 8.73 18.49
CA GLY A 491 4.98 8.28 17.41
C GLY A 491 5.00 9.19 16.18
N TYR A 492 4.29 10.32 16.19
CA TYR A 492 4.46 11.36 15.17
C TYR A 492 5.76 12.15 15.39
N LYS A 493 6.33 12.66 14.30
CA LYS A 493 7.49 13.55 14.30
C LYS A 493 7.32 14.66 13.27
N VAL A 494 7.94 15.80 13.51
CA VAL A 494 8.00 16.91 12.55
C VAL A 494 9.41 17.47 12.51
N GLY A 495 9.87 17.85 11.32
CA GLY A 495 11.20 18.41 11.12
C GLY A 495 11.45 18.88 9.69
N ASP A 496 12.64 19.38 9.42
CA ASP A 496 13.14 19.80 8.12
C ASP A 496 13.94 18.69 7.41
N GLU A 497 14.45 17.69 8.15
CA GLU A 497 15.22 16.60 7.54
C GLU A 497 14.35 15.66 6.68
N GLU A 498 14.59 15.68 5.37
CA GLU A 498 13.90 14.88 4.37
C GLU A 498 14.38 13.42 4.32
N GLN A 499 15.58 13.12 4.83
CA GLN A 499 16.19 11.80 4.75
C GLN A 499 16.71 11.27 6.09
N ALA A 500 16.32 10.03 6.44
CA ALA A 500 16.91 9.33 7.57
C ALA A 500 18.44 9.25 7.44
N GLY A 501 19.14 9.73 8.47
CA GLY A 501 20.60 9.78 8.57
C GLY A 501 21.24 11.08 8.07
N GLY A 502 20.46 12.11 7.73
CA GLY A 502 21.00 13.42 7.37
C GLY A 502 21.50 14.25 8.56
N SER A 503 21.49 15.57 8.39
CA SER A 503 22.10 16.53 9.33
C SER A 503 21.17 17.58 9.93
N GLU A 504 19.92 17.63 9.48
CA GLU A 504 18.89 18.57 9.88
C GLU A 504 18.02 18.02 11.02
N GLY A 505 16.99 18.74 11.43
CA GLY A 505 16.16 18.40 12.57
C GLY A 505 15.02 17.42 12.26
N MET A 506 14.77 16.51 13.19
CA MET A 506 13.52 15.77 13.28
C MET A 506 13.15 15.61 14.74
N TYR A 507 11.91 15.92 15.11
CA TYR A 507 11.47 15.95 16.50
C TYR A 507 10.16 15.21 16.70
N ALA A 508 10.10 14.33 17.69
CA ALA A 508 8.94 13.56 18.09
C ALA A 508 8.03 14.33 19.05
N PHE A 509 6.72 14.16 18.89
CA PHE A 509 5.72 14.65 19.83
C PHE A 509 5.82 13.89 21.17
N PRO A 510 5.48 14.53 22.30
CA PRO A 510 5.35 13.86 23.60
C PRO A 510 4.36 12.70 23.54
N VAL A 511 4.64 11.64 24.30
CA VAL A 511 3.67 10.55 24.47
C VAL A 511 2.37 11.07 25.12
N SER A 512 1.24 10.48 24.76
CA SER A 512 -0.13 10.87 25.09
C SER A 512 -0.59 12.23 24.54
N SER A 513 0.17 12.83 23.62
CA SER A 513 -0.30 14.00 22.87
C SER A 513 -1.48 13.63 21.97
N THR A 514 -2.48 14.51 21.89
CA THR A 514 -3.68 14.31 21.05
C THR A 514 -4.00 15.63 20.35
N LEU A 515 -4.44 15.54 19.10
CA LEU A 515 -4.98 16.66 18.34
C LEU A 515 -6.45 16.40 18.05
N GLU A 516 -7.32 17.24 18.60
CA GLU A 516 -8.77 17.08 18.48
C GLU A 516 -9.26 17.15 17.02
N ALA A 517 -10.44 16.58 16.77
CA ALA A 517 -11.13 16.67 15.47
C ALA A 517 -11.30 18.13 15.01
N GLY A 518 -10.95 18.44 13.77
CA GLY A 518 -10.94 19.83 13.25
C GLY A 518 -9.96 20.77 13.97
N GLY A 519 -9.10 20.23 14.82
CA GLY A 519 -8.23 20.97 15.72
C GLY A 519 -6.92 21.40 15.05
N TYR A 520 -6.27 22.40 15.66
CA TYR A 520 -4.97 22.89 15.22
C TYR A 520 -3.97 22.79 16.37
N ALA A 521 -2.71 22.47 16.06
CA ALA A 521 -1.59 22.52 16.99
C ALA A 521 -0.50 23.46 16.46
N VAL A 522 -0.09 24.43 17.26
CA VAL A 522 1.02 25.33 16.96
C VAL A 522 2.31 24.81 17.57
N ILE A 523 3.34 24.65 16.74
CA ILE A 523 4.69 24.26 17.15
C ILE A 523 5.61 25.46 16.91
N ALA A 524 6.08 26.07 17.99
CA ALA A 524 6.99 27.22 17.93
C ALA A 524 8.46 26.77 18.05
N HIS A 525 9.38 27.49 17.40
CA HIS A 525 10.80 27.30 17.67
C HIS A 525 11.13 27.66 19.13
N ASP A 526 10.76 28.87 19.57
CA ASP A 526 10.88 29.35 20.96
C ASP A 526 9.49 29.78 21.46
N GLY A 527 8.93 29.05 22.43
CA GLY A 527 7.60 29.30 22.96
C GLY A 527 7.47 30.65 23.67
N ALA A 528 8.54 31.15 24.30
CA ALA A 528 8.53 32.44 24.98
C ALA A 528 8.47 33.61 23.99
N VAL A 529 9.22 33.53 22.89
CA VAL A 529 9.18 34.50 21.79
C VAL A 529 7.85 34.46 21.07
N PHE A 530 7.32 33.26 20.78
CA PHE A 530 5.98 33.11 20.22
C PHE A 530 4.93 33.79 21.09
N SER A 531 4.93 33.48 22.40
CA SER A 531 3.92 34.02 23.32
C SER A 531 4.00 35.53 23.52
N ALA A 532 5.21 36.09 23.53
CA ALA A 532 5.41 37.54 23.57
C ALA A 532 4.89 38.25 22.30
N THR A 533 4.96 37.56 21.15
CA THR A 533 4.56 38.11 19.85
C THR A 533 3.04 38.02 19.64
N TRP A 534 2.43 36.88 19.96
CA TRP A 534 1.03 36.57 19.62
C TRP A 534 0.06 36.69 20.79
N GLY A 535 0.56 36.78 22.03
CA GLY A 535 -0.25 37.01 23.23
C GLY A 535 -0.91 35.78 23.85
N PHE A 536 -0.56 34.57 23.36
CA PHE A 536 -0.98 33.27 23.90
C PHE A 536 0.17 32.25 23.78
N ALA A 537 0.12 31.14 24.51
CA ALA A 537 1.16 30.10 24.44
C ALA A 537 0.94 29.19 23.22
N PRO A 538 2.00 28.69 22.55
CA PRO A 538 1.84 27.64 21.55
C PRO A 538 1.47 26.30 22.22
N ASP A 539 1.03 25.33 21.43
CA ASP A 539 0.72 23.99 21.92
C ASP A 539 1.98 23.17 22.20
N TYR A 540 3.05 23.41 21.43
CA TYR A 540 4.35 22.79 21.63
C TYR A 540 5.51 23.75 21.32
N GLU A 541 6.70 23.45 21.85
CA GLU A 541 7.94 24.16 21.53
C GLU A 541 9.11 23.22 21.17
N LEU A 542 10.00 23.66 20.27
CA LEU A 542 11.21 22.93 19.88
C LEU A 542 12.38 23.19 20.85
N VAL A 543 12.36 24.35 21.51
CA VAL A 543 13.33 24.76 22.53
C VAL A 543 12.59 25.07 23.83
N ASP A 544 12.93 24.37 24.92
CA ASP A 544 12.35 24.57 26.27
C ASP A 544 12.61 26.00 26.77
N THR A 545 11.62 26.88 26.57
CA THR A 545 11.70 28.31 26.88
C THR A 545 10.49 28.84 27.62
N LEU A 546 9.32 28.21 27.47
CA LEU A 546 8.07 28.63 28.10
C LEU A 546 7.53 27.56 29.06
N PRO A 547 7.72 27.74 30.38
CA PRO A 547 7.26 26.77 31.36
C PRO A 547 5.78 26.41 31.23
N GLY A 548 5.50 25.12 31.03
CA GLY A 548 4.14 24.58 30.91
C GLY A 548 3.70 24.33 29.47
N VAL A 549 4.49 24.72 28.47
CA VAL A 549 4.35 24.23 27.09
C VAL A 549 5.11 22.90 26.98
N PRO A 550 4.52 21.84 26.40
CA PRO A 550 5.22 20.61 26.13
C PRO A 550 6.33 20.75 25.06
N ASP A 551 7.50 20.18 25.36
CA ASP A 551 8.64 20.16 24.44
C ASP A 551 8.56 19.01 23.44
N LEU A 552 8.85 19.29 22.18
CA LEU A 552 9.16 18.27 21.18
C LEU A 552 10.56 17.67 21.48
N GLN A 553 10.70 16.35 21.30
CA GLN A 553 11.95 15.64 21.60
C GLN A 553 12.71 15.31 20.32
N LYS A 554 14.01 15.61 20.25
CA LYS A 554 14.84 15.20 19.09
C LYS A 554 14.72 13.70 18.81
N TYR A 555 14.34 13.36 17.59
CA TYR A 555 14.23 12.01 17.10
C TYR A 555 15.51 11.59 16.39
N THR A 556 16.54 11.30 17.19
CA THR A 556 17.88 10.94 16.71
C THR A 556 17.97 9.67 15.84
N PRO A 557 17.02 8.71 15.86
CA PRO A 557 17.01 7.63 14.87
C PRO A 557 16.84 8.12 13.43
N TRP A 558 16.11 9.22 13.22
CA TRP A 558 16.00 9.86 11.90
C TRP A 558 17.13 10.84 11.67
N SER A 559 17.24 11.88 12.51
CA SER A 559 18.38 12.79 12.49
C SER A 559 18.57 13.51 13.82
N GLY A 560 19.81 13.85 14.13
CA GLY A 560 20.21 14.51 15.37
C GLY A 560 20.35 16.03 15.29
N GLY A 561 20.10 16.63 14.12
CA GLY A 561 20.20 18.07 13.87
C GLY A 561 19.14 18.89 14.61
N SER A 562 18.96 20.14 14.20
CA SER A 562 17.93 21.03 14.75
C SER A 562 17.19 21.66 13.60
N VAL A 563 15.87 21.79 13.72
CA VAL A 563 15.03 22.40 12.70
C VAL A 563 15.46 23.84 12.49
N GLN A 564 15.71 24.20 11.23
CA GLN A 564 16.03 25.54 10.77
C GLN A 564 15.21 25.79 9.51
N LEU A 565 14.26 26.71 9.53
CA LEU A 565 13.38 26.93 8.37
C LEU A 565 13.96 28.04 7.48
N GLY A 566 14.71 27.69 6.45
CA GLY A 566 15.42 28.62 5.58
C GLY A 566 14.54 29.63 4.82
N ASN A 567 14.92 30.91 4.88
CA ASN A 567 14.15 32.04 4.32
C ASN A 567 14.11 32.10 2.79
N SER A 568 15.03 31.42 2.09
CA SER A 568 15.08 31.42 0.62
C SER A 568 14.60 30.11 0.00
N GLY A 569 14.23 29.14 0.84
CA GLY A 569 13.78 27.82 0.48
C GLY A 569 14.32 26.78 1.45
N ASP A 570 13.40 25.94 1.89
CA ASP A 570 13.57 24.84 2.83
C ASP A 570 12.30 23.99 2.83
N GLU A 571 12.19 23.07 3.78
CA GLU A 571 11.12 22.11 3.89
C GLU A 571 10.64 21.83 5.32
N VAL A 572 9.44 21.26 5.40
CA VAL A 572 8.88 20.63 6.59
C VAL A 572 8.34 19.27 6.17
N LEU A 573 8.70 18.23 6.92
CA LEU A 573 8.19 16.88 6.84
C LEU A 573 7.47 16.50 8.14
N LEU A 574 6.22 16.05 8.01
CA LEU A 574 5.46 15.39 9.05
C LEU A 574 5.55 13.87 8.85
N LEU A 575 6.08 13.18 9.86
CA LEU A 575 6.12 11.72 9.94
C LEU A 575 5.08 11.22 10.94
N GLY A 576 4.42 10.12 10.61
CA GLY A 576 3.55 9.37 11.50
C GLY A 576 4.30 8.32 12.31
N PRO A 577 3.56 7.42 12.98
CA PRO A 577 4.12 6.22 13.60
C PRO A 577 4.97 5.43 12.60
N TYR A 578 6.05 4.81 13.08
CA TYR A 578 7.00 4.03 12.27
C TYR A 578 7.72 4.81 11.17
N ASP A 579 7.78 6.14 11.27
CA ASP A 579 8.52 7.02 10.36
C ASP A 579 7.94 7.07 8.93
N ALA A 580 6.64 6.77 8.80
CA ALA A 580 5.91 6.93 7.54
C ALA A 580 5.65 8.43 7.26
N PRO A 581 5.97 8.95 6.07
CA PRO A 581 5.57 10.31 5.67
C PRO A 581 4.05 10.48 5.70
N VAL A 582 3.58 11.60 6.27
CA VAL A 582 2.16 11.93 6.42
C VAL A 582 1.81 13.17 5.61
N ASP A 583 2.56 14.25 5.75
CA ASP A 583 2.39 15.47 4.95
C ASP A 583 3.74 16.20 4.87
N ALA A 584 3.91 17.05 3.85
CA ALA A 584 5.13 17.83 3.69
C ALA A 584 4.90 19.14 2.93
N LEU A 585 5.83 20.07 3.13
CA LEU A 585 5.88 21.35 2.42
C LEU A 585 7.34 21.61 2.04
N SER A 586 7.59 22.07 0.80
CA SER A 586 8.84 22.74 0.44
C SER A 586 8.56 24.07 -0.26
N TRP A 587 9.39 25.09 0.01
CA TRP A 587 9.18 26.45 -0.52
C TRP A 587 10.43 27.05 -1.17
N GLY A 588 10.24 28.19 -1.81
CA GLY A 588 11.33 29.02 -2.32
C GLY A 588 12.17 28.30 -3.37
N ASN A 589 13.44 28.03 -3.03
CA ASN A 589 14.38 27.32 -3.89
C ASN A 589 14.50 25.81 -3.62
N SER A 590 13.79 25.26 -2.61
CA SER A 590 13.76 23.84 -2.31
C SER A 590 12.61 23.16 -3.03
N SER A 591 12.90 22.13 -3.83
CA SER A 591 11.90 21.33 -4.58
C SER A 591 11.85 19.88 -4.09
N VAL A 592 12.21 19.68 -2.83
CA VAL A 592 12.32 18.35 -2.21
C VAL A 592 10.98 17.65 -2.12
N PHE A 593 9.92 18.37 -1.73
CA PHE A 593 8.56 17.82 -1.62
C PHE A 593 7.59 18.34 -2.69
N LEU A 594 7.72 19.60 -3.11
CA LEU A 594 6.85 20.24 -4.10
C LEU A 594 7.65 20.71 -5.34
N ASP A 595 7.20 20.34 -6.54
CA ASP A 595 7.76 20.81 -7.83
C ASP A 595 6.66 21.34 -8.78
N PRO A 596 6.50 22.66 -8.96
CA PRO A 596 7.31 23.71 -8.35
C PRO A 596 7.04 23.85 -6.85
N PRO A 597 7.99 24.39 -6.08
CA PRO A 597 7.77 24.60 -4.66
C PRO A 597 6.78 25.70 -4.36
N ALA A 598 6.29 25.73 -3.12
CA ALA A 598 5.44 26.81 -2.65
C ALA A 598 6.18 28.16 -2.84
N PRO A 599 5.46 29.21 -3.25
CA PRO A 599 6.09 30.48 -3.55
C PRO A 599 6.76 31.05 -2.30
N ASP A 600 7.95 31.63 -2.47
CA ASP A 600 8.58 32.40 -1.40
C ASP A 600 7.70 33.61 -1.02
N VAL A 601 7.51 33.83 0.28
CA VAL A 601 6.72 34.93 0.84
C VAL A 601 7.62 36.03 1.41
N ALA A 602 7.06 37.21 1.62
CA ALA A 602 7.83 38.32 2.18
C ALA A 602 8.06 38.14 3.69
N GLN A 603 9.13 38.73 4.23
CA GLN A 603 9.37 38.78 5.66
C GLN A 603 8.12 39.20 6.47
N GLY A 604 7.83 38.44 7.52
CA GLY A 604 6.69 38.60 8.41
C GLY A 604 5.38 37.98 7.89
N HIS A 605 5.40 37.40 6.69
CA HIS A 605 4.29 36.64 6.14
C HIS A 605 4.47 35.15 6.47
N SER A 606 3.38 34.38 6.36
CA SER A 606 3.41 32.92 6.46
C SER A 606 2.93 32.30 5.15
N LEU A 607 3.38 31.09 4.87
CA LEU A 607 2.70 30.20 3.94
C LEU A 607 1.53 29.53 4.67
N GLU A 608 0.33 29.64 4.11
CA GLU A 608 -0.87 28.98 4.64
C GLU A 608 -1.48 28.05 3.59
N ARG A 609 -1.85 26.85 4.02
CA ARG A 609 -2.67 25.93 3.23
C ARG A 609 -4.08 26.51 3.05
N TYR A 610 -4.60 26.48 1.83
CA TYR A 610 -5.88 27.06 1.45
C TYR A 610 -6.53 26.34 0.24
N PRO A 611 -7.70 25.69 0.43
CA PRO A 611 -8.45 25.56 1.69
C PRO A 611 -7.68 24.78 2.78
N PRO A 612 -7.91 25.06 4.09
CA PRO A 612 -7.11 24.52 5.19
C PRO A 612 -7.20 23.00 5.34
N ASP A 613 -8.27 22.41 4.79
CA ASP A 613 -8.55 20.98 4.89
C ASP A 613 -8.13 20.24 3.62
N VAL A 614 -7.64 20.94 2.59
CA VAL A 614 -7.41 20.36 1.27
C VAL A 614 -5.92 20.15 1.04
N ASP A 615 -5.59 18.97 0.55
CA ASP A 615 -4.24 18.60 0.16
C ASP A 615 -4.25 18.01 -1.25
N SER A 616 -3.56 18.68 -2.17
CA SER A 616 -3.37 18.25 -3.54
C SER A 616 -1.93 17.82 -3.82
N ASP A 617 -1.08 17.80 -2.79
CA ASP A 617 0.38 17.61 -2.89
C ASP A 617 1.04 18.60 -3.87
N THR A 618 0.51 19.82 -3.98
CA THR A 618 1.07 20.85 -4.87
C THR A 618 1.19 22.22 -4.21
N ALA A 619 2.08 23.06 -4.75
CA ALA A 619 2.17 24.47 -4.38
C ALA A 619 0.86 25.27 -4.57
N ALA A 620 -0.15 24.72 -5.27
CA ALA A 620 -1.44 25.37 -5.44
C ALA A 620 -2.26 25.43 -4.15
N ASP A 621 -1.98 24.55 -3.19
CA ASP A 621 -2.62 24.57 -1.88
C ASP A 621 -2.09 25.70 -1.00
N TRP A 622 -0.98 26.35 -1.39
CA TRP A 622 -0.28 27.28 -0.53
C TRP A 622 -0.45 28.71 -1.03
N ARG A 623 -0.78 29.61 -0.10
CA ARG A 623 -0.88 31.04 -0.36
C ARG A 623 -0.02 31.83 0.61
N ASP A 624 0.44 32.98 0.12
CA ASP A 624 1.00 34.04 0.94
C ASP A 624 -0.06 34.62 1.88
N GLN A 625 0.21 34.62 3.18
CA GLN A 625 -0.56 35.34 4.19
C GLN A 625 0.23 36.55 4.74
N PRO A 626 -0.12 37.78 4.31
CA PRO A 626 0.54 39.01 4.77
C PRO A 626 0.32 39.41 6.22
N ALA A 627 -0.66 38.79 6.88
CA ALA A 627 -0.97 39.02 8.27
C ALA A 627 -1.28 37.67 8.93
N PRO A 628 -0.24 36.90 9.29
CA PRO A 628 -0.41 35.57 9.87
C PRO A 628 -1.29 35.64 11.13
N THR A 629 -2.20 34.68 11.26
CA THR A 629 -3.04 34.53 12.45
C THR A 629 -2.89 33.09 12.94
N PRO A 630 -1.86 32.78 13.75
CA PRO A 630 -1.73 31.43 14.27
C PRO A 630 -3.00 31.05 15.05
N PRO A 631 -3.52 29.83 14.87
CA PRO A 631 -4.72 29.40 15.55
C PRO A 631 -4.47 29.36 17.06
N HIS A 632 -5.51 29.66 17.83
CA HIS A 632 -5.49 29.55 19.28
C HIS A 632 -6.79 28.93 19.75
N THR A 633 -6.69 27.92 20.61
CA THR A 633 -7.84 27.30 21.26
C THR A 633 -8.36 28.24 22.36
N LEU A 634 -9.40 29.02 22.06
CA LEU A 634 -10.20 29.64 23.11
C LEU A 634 -11.10 28.56 23.71
N LEU A 635 -10.71 27.99 24.85
CA LEU A 635 -11.65 27.35 25.76
C LEU A 635 -12.63 28.45 26.27
N GLU A 636 -13.79 28.59 25.64
CA GLU A 636 -14.98 29.23 26.26
C GLU A 636 -15.79 28.22 27.07
#